data_AF-A0A2S5KQR0-F1
#
_entry.id   AF-A0A2S5KQR0-F1
#
_cell.length_a   1.000
_cell.length_b   1.000
_cell.length_c   1.000
_cell.angle_alpha   90.00
_cell.angle_beta   90.00
_cell.angle_gamma   90.00
#
_symmetry.space_group_name_H-M   'P 1'
#
loop_
_entity.id
_entity.type
_entity.pdbx_description
1 polymer ?
#
loop_
_entity_poly.entity_id
_entity_poly.type
_entity_poly.pdbx_seq_one_letter_code
_entity_poly.pdbx_strand_id
1 'polypeptide(L)' 'MSSVDSVRHRLDTQFERSQKNMDDIATNLDGASLDDIYAFNSAMRQNATASWAVNQELQVKHSLAKAIINEIR' A
#
# COMPACT_ATOMS: atom_id res chain seq x y z
N MET A 1 -2.12 -13.60 14.22
CA MET A 1 -1.68 -12.19 14.16
C MET A 1 -0.36 -12.04 13.39
N SER A 2 0.60 -12.97 13.45
CA SER A 2 1.84 -12.96 12.66
C SER A 2 1.66 -12.84 11.14
N SER A 3 0.60 -13.44 10.56
CA SER A 3 0.32 -13.33 9.12
C SER A 3 -0.08 -11.91 8.71
N VAL A 4 -0.87 -11.23 9.54
CA VAL A 4 -1.33 -9.86 9.29
C VAL A 4 -0.16 -8.87 9.36
N ASP A 5 0.69 -9.02 10.37
CA ASP A 5 1.88 -8.16 10.51
C ASP A 5 2.89 -8.40 9.37
N SER A 6 3.03 -9.64 8.88
CA SER A 6 3.85 -9.94 7.70
C SER A 6 3.28 -9.35 6.40
N VAL A 7 1.95 -9.35 6.25
CA VAL A 7 1.28 -8.72 5.11
C VAL A 7 1.43 -7.21 5.17
N ARG A 8 1.25 -6.62 6.36
CA ARG A 8 1.47 -5.19 6.58
C ARG A 8 2.90 -4.78 6.26
N HIS A 9 3.89 -5.50 6.79
CA HIS A 9 5.29 -5.20 6.51
C HIS A 9 5.62 -5.28 5.00
N ARG A 10 5.05 -6.25 4.28
CA ARG A 10 5.17 -6.33 2.81
C ARG A 10 4.47 -5.17 2.12
N LEU A 11 3.28 -4.75 2.58
CA LEU A 11 2.56 -3.60 2.02
C LEU A 11 3.33 -2.29 2.23
N ASP A 12 3.84 -2.06 3.44
CA ASP A 12 4.65 -0.89 3.78
C ASP A 12 5.92 -0.84 2.91
N THR A 13 6.63 -1.97 2.78
CA THR A 13 7.83 -2.08 1.94
C THR A 13 7.53 -1.78 0.47
N GLN A 14 6.40 -2.26 -0.06
CA GLN A 14 6.01 -2.01 -1.44
C GLN A 14 5.55 -0.56 -1.65
N PHE A 15 4.88 0.03 -0.67
CA PHE A 15 4.50 1.45 -0.70
C PHE A 15 5.74 2.35 -0.72
N GLU A 16 6.71 2.13 0.18
CA GLU A 16 7.97 2.88 0.21
C GLU A 16 8.75 2.75 -1.11
N ARG A 17 8.85 1.54 -1.67
CA ARG A 17 9.48 1.32 -2.98
C ARG A 17 8.76 2.07 -4.10
N SER A 18 7.44 2.00 -4.13
CA SER A 18 6.65 2.65 -5.17
C SER A 18 6.74 4.17 -5.09
N GLN A 19 6.71 4.73 -3.86
CA GLN A 19 6.88 6.16 -3.62
C GLN A 19 8.28 6.64 -4.04
N LYS A 20 9.33 5.89 -3.68
CA LYS A 20 10.70 6.20 -4.07
C LYS A 20 10.91 6.14 -5.59
N ASN A 21 10.35 5.14 -6.27
CA ASN A 21 10.41 5.05 -7.72
C ASN A 21 9.66 6.20 -8.39
N MET A 22 8.49 6.59 -7.86
CA MET A 22 7.75 7.76 -8.35
C MET A 22 8.57 9.05 -8.22
N ASP A 23 9.21 9.25 -7.07
CA ASP A 23 10.03 10.43 -6.78
C ASP A 23 11.27 10.48 -7.68
N ASP A 24 11.93 9.34 -7.90
CA ASP A 24 13.10 9.21 -8.77
C ASP A 24 12.75 9.50 -10.24
N ILE A 25 11.62 8.98 -10.72
CA ILE A 25 11.09 9.30 -12.06
C ILE A 25 10.78 10.81 -12.13
N ALA A 26 10.05 11.36 -11.16
CA ALA A 26 9.66 12.77 -11.14
C ALA A 26 10.87 13.73 -11.13
N THR A 27 11.95 13.37 -10.45
CA THR A 27 13.12 14.24 -10.26
C THR A 27 14.12 14.14 -11.42
N ASN A 28 14.20 13.00 -12.11
CA ASN A 28 15.13 12.78 -13.23
C ASN A 28 14.48 12.90 -14.61
N LEU A 29 13.27 13.44 -14.67
CA LEU A 29 12.47 13.58 -15.89
C LEU A 29 12.99 14.73 -16.78
N ASP A 30 14.16 14.55 -17.41
CA ASP A 30 14.66 15.46 -18.45
C ASP A 30 14.23 14.95 -19.83
N GLY A 31 13.02 15.36 -20.25
CA GLY A 31 12.36 14.87 -21.46
C GLY A 31 11.61 13.55 -21.25
N ALA A 32 10.35 13.65 -20.80
CA ALA A 32 9.51 12.49 -20.47
C ALA A 32 9.36 11.49 -21.62
N SER A 33 9.94 10.30 -21.46
CA SER A 33 9.71 9.20 -22.38
C SER A 33 8.36 8.54 -22.10
N LEU A 34 7.79 7.87 -23.10
CA LEU A 34 6.55 7.12 -22.93
C LEU A 34 6.71 6.00 -21.89
N ASP A 35 7.91 5.41 -21.78
CA ASP A 35 8.23 4.37 -20.82
C ASP A 35 8.20 4.88 -19.37
N ASP A 36 8.66 6.11 -19.13
CA ASP A 36 8.60 6.75 -17.80
C ASP A 36 7.14 6.97 -17.37
N ILE A 37 6.28 7.36 -18.31
CA ILE A 37 4.84 7.53 -18.07
C ILE A 37 4.18 6.18 -17.75
N TYR A 38 4.57 5.10 -18.43
CA TYR A 38 4.08 3.75 -18.13
C TYR A 38 4.57 3.26 -16.76
N ALA A 39 5.85 3.48 -16.43
CA ALA A 39 6.43 3.13 -15.15
C ALA A 39 5.73 3.86 -14.00
N PHE A 40 5.49 5.17 -14.15
CA PHE A 40 4.72 5.98 -13.21
C PHE A 40 3.28 5.46 -13.02
N ASN A 41 2.57 5.18 -14.12
CA ASN A 41 1.20 4.65 -14.05
C ASN A 41 1.14 3.28 -13.35
N SER A 42 2.11 2.41 -13.61
CA SER A 42 2.22 1.11 -12.96
C SER A 42 2.47 1.26 -11.44
N ALA A 43 3.41 2.13 -11.07
CA ALA A 43 3.71 2.44 -9.67
C ALA A 43 2.48 3.01 -8.93
N MET A 44 1.74 3.93 -9.56
CA MET A 44 0.48 4.47 -9.03
C MET A 44 -0.57 3.38 -8.77
N ARG A 45 -0.77 2.46 -9.72
CA ARG A 45 -1.73 1.35 -9.56
C ARG A 45 -1.35 0.45 -8.41
N GLN A 46 -0.06 0.09 -8.29
CA GLN A 46 0.43 -0.73 -7.18
C GLN A 46 0.22 -0.04 -5.83
N ASN A 47 0.47 1.28 -5.77
CA ASN A 47 0.24 2.08 -4.56
C ASN A 47 -1.25 2.09 -4.17
N ALA A 48 -2.15 2.30 -5.13
CA ALA A 48 -3.59 2.28 -4.89
C ALA A 48 -4.08 0.93 -4.35
N THR A 49 -3.59 -0.19 -4.90
CA THR A 49 -3.90 -1.53 -4.40
C THR A 49 -3.36 -1.75 -2.98
N ALA A 50 -2.13 -1.30 -2.69
CA ALA A 50 -1.57 -1.40 -1.36
C ALA A 50 -2.38 -0.62 -0.33
N SER A 51 -2.76 0.63 -0.66
CA SER A 51 -3.60 1.49 0.18
C SER A 51 -4.98 0.89 0.44
N TRP A 52 -5.59 0.26 -0.57
CA TRP A 52 -6.86 -0.46 -0.39
C TRP A 52 -6.72 -1.62 0.60
N ALA A 53 -5.66 -2.43 0.48
CA ALA A 53 -5.42 -3.56 1.37
C ALA A 53 -5.21 -3.15 2.83
N VAL A 54 -4.48 -2.05 3.08
CA VAL A 54 -4.28 -1.48 4.43
C VAL A 54 -5.62 -1.03 5.03
N ASN A 55 -6.47 -0.37 4.26
CA ASN A 55 -7.79 0.04 4.74
C ASN A 55 -8.69 -1.15 5.10
N GLN A 56 -8.65 -2.22 4.31
CA GLN A 56 -9.37 -3.46 4.62
C GLN A 56 -8.83 -4.11 5.91
N GLU A 57 -7.51 -4.10 6.12
CA GLU A 57 -6.90 -4.61 7.35
C GLU A 57 -7.42 -3.86 8.59
N LEU A 58 -7.50 -2.53 8.50
CA LEU A 58 -8.01 -1.68 9.58
C LEU A 58 -9.48 -1.98 9.91
N GLN A 59 -10.31 -2.15 8.88
CA GLN A 59 -11.72 -2.52 9.03
C GLN A 59 -11.90 -3.89 9.69
N VAL A 60 -11.08 -4.88 9.30
CA VAL A 60 -11.11 -6.21 9.91
C VAL A 60 -10.68 -6.13 11.37
N LYS A 61 -9.58 -5.42 11.70
CA LYS A 61 -9.14 -5.25 13.10
C LYS A 61 -10.21 -4.60 13.96
N HIS A 62 -10.86 -3.55 13.46
CA HIS A 62 -11.94 -2.88 14.18
C HIS A 62 -13.15 -3.81 14.41
N SER A 63 -13.57 -4.54 13.37
CA SER A 63 -14.68 -5.49 13.43
C SER A 63 -14.40 -6.62 14.42
N LEU A 64 -13.16 -7.14 14.43
CA LEU A 64 -12.74 -8.21 15.32
C LEU A 64 -12.69 -7.73 16.79
N ALA A 65 -12.19 -6.53 17.05
CA ALA A 65 -12.22 -5.93 18.38
C ALA A 65 -13.66 -5.75 18.89
N LYS A 66 -14.58 -5.29 18.02
CA LYS A 66 -16.00 -5.17 18.36
C LYS A 66 -16.64 -6.51 18.68
N ALA A 67 -16.32 -7.57 17.91
CA ALA A 67 -16.81 -8.92 18.16
C ALA A 67 -16.36 -9.45 19.52
N ILE A 68 -15.07 -9.29 19.87
CA ILE A 68 -14.52 -9.69 21.18
C ILE A 68 -15.24 -8.96 22.32
N ILE A 69 -15.43 -7.64 22.20
CA ILE A 69 -16.15 -6.85 23.23
C ILE A 69 -17.59 -7.35 23.40
N ASN A 70 -18.26 -7.70 22.31
CA ASN A 70 -19.62 -8.22 22.35
C ASN A 70 -19.70 -9.64 22.94
N GLU A 71 -18.68 -10.49 22.77
CA GLU A 71 -18.67 -11.85 23.37
C GLU A 71 -18.28 -11.87 24.85
N ILE A 72 -17.53 -10.88 25.34
CA ILE A 72 -17.17 -10.76 26.77
C ILE A 72 -18.35 -10.25 27.62
N ARG A 73 -19.38 -9.68 26.99
CA ARG A 73 -20.53 -9.03 27.64
C ARG A 73 -21.76 -9.94 27.67
#